data_AF-A0A6A7GA66-F1
#
_entry.id   AF-A0A6A7GA66-F1
#
_cell.length_a   1.000
_cell.length_b   1.000
_cell.length_c   1.000
_cell.angle_alpha   90.00
_cell.angle_beta   90.00
_cell.angle_gamma   90.00
#
_symmetry.space_group_name_H-M   'P 1'
#
loop_
_entity.id
_entity.type
_entity.pdbx_description
1 polymer ?
#
loop_
_entity_poly.entity_id
_entity_poly.type
_entity_poly.pdbx_seq_one_letter_code
_entity_poly.pdbx_strand_id
1 'polypeptide(L)'
;PDRTATMYTRAARVWKNSAIGFRRAFSDEYKRRSTTILCVRKGSKVVMIGDGQVSIGNIIAKPNVTKLRLVDEGRVMTGVAGGTADAIALLELLEGKLSEYPGQLKRACVEMTKDWRKDKYMRRYEAQLVVADSKLSLLLTGQGDVLEPHDNILAIGSGSQYAIAAARALIDREDTSALDISKTAMRIAADICVFTNHNVIIHELDNIGDPSSPNDKGHQSLLAKQENS
;
A
#
# COMPACT_ATOMS: atom_id res chain seq x y z
N PRO A 1 19.94 4.04 -56.06
CA PRO A 1 19.62 3.98 -54.62
C PRO A 1 19.07 5.33 -54.14
N ASP A 2 17.75 5.40 -54.01
CA ASP A 2 16.97 6.62 -53.85
C ASP A 2 17.13 7.24 -52.45
N ARG A 3 17.94 8.30 -52.37
CA ARG A 3 18.25 9.03 -51.13
C ARG A 3 17.06 9.86 -50.61
N THR A 4 16.04 10.11 -51.44
CA THR A 4 14.89 10.94 -51.07
C THR A 4 13.87 10.17 -50.23
N ALA A 5 13.60 8.92 -50.59
CA ALA A 5 12.72 8.02 -49.83
C ALA A 5 13.21 7.77 -48.38
N THR A 6 14.53 7.76 -48.16
CA THR A 6 15.14 7.57 -46.83
C THR A 6 15.03 8.81 -45.93
N MET A 7 15.00 10.02 -46.52
CA MET A 7 14.82 11.26 -45.75
C MET A 7 13.39 11.41 -45.23
N TYR A 8 12.38 11.15 -46.06
CA TYR A 8 10.97 11.24 -45.66
C TYR A 8 10.62 10.25 -44.55
N THR A 9 11.15 9.02 -44.59
CA THR A 9 10.94 8.02 -43.53
C THR A 9 11.63 8.40 -42.21
N ARG A 10 12.81 9.05 -42.25
CA ARG A 10 13.48 9.57 -41.05
C ARG A 10 12.73 10.76 -40.46
N ALA A 11 12.30 11.73 -41.27
CA ALA A 11 11.53 12.88 -40.80
C ALA A 11 10.19 12.46 -40.18
N ALA A 12 9.46 11.54 -40.82
CA ALA A 12 8.20 11.00 -40.28
C ALA A 12 8.39 10.23 -38.96
N ARG A 13 9.53 9.53 -38.79
CA ARG A 13 9.88 8.83 -37.54
C ARG A 13 10.21 9.82 -36.42
N VAL A 14 10.97 10.89 -36.71
CA VAL A 14 11.26 11.96 -35.75
C VAL A 14 9.97 12.65 -35.34
N TRP A 15 9.08 12.97 -36.29
CA TRP A 15 7.79 13.62 -35.98
C TRP A 15 6.85 12.73 -35.16
N LYS A 16 6.75 11.42 -35.47
CA LYS A 16 6.01 10.45 -34.64
C LYS A 16 6.60 10.34 -33.24
N ASN A 17 7.92 10.27 -33.10
CA ASN A 17 8.57 10.20 -31.79
C ASN A 17 8.38 11.49 -30.98
N SER A 18 8.41 12.66 -31.63
CA SER A 18 8.12 13.95 -31.00
C SER A 18 6.67 14.06 -30.56
N ALA A 19 5.70 13.60 -31.37
CA ALA A 19 4.28 13.59 -30.98
C ALA A 19 3.99 12.62 -29.83
N ILE A 20 4.69 11.48 -29.77
CA ILE A 20 4.64 10.55 -28.64
C ILE A 20 5.25 11.20 -27.38
N GLY A 21 6.39 11.88 -27.51
CA GLY A 21 7.01 12.62 -26.42
C GLY A 21 6.12 13.74 -25.87
N PHE A 22 5.46 14.49 -26.76
CA PHE A 22 4.55 15.57 -26.40
C PHE A 22 3.28 15.06 -25.68
N ARG A 23 2.68 13.96 -26.17
CA ARG A 23 1.55 13.30 -25.49
C ARG A 23 1.93 12.76 -24.11
N ARG A 24 3.15 12.26 -23.96
CA ARG A 24 3.64 11.73 -22.68
C ARG A 24 3.92 12.85 -21.66
N ALA A 25 4.48 13.98 -22.11
CA ALA A 25 4.68 15.15 -21.25
C ALA A 25 3.35 15.72 -20.72
N PHE A 26 2.34 15.85 -21.58
CA PHE A 26 0.98 16.26 -21.17
C PHE A 26 0.29 15.26 -20.23
N SER A 27 0.58 13.96 -20.37
CA SER A 27 0.05 12.91 -19.50
C SER A 27 0.60 12.98 -18.07
N ASP A 28 1.88 13.34 -17.90
CA ASP A 28 2.50 13.44 -16.58
C ASP A 28 2.02 14.67 -15.80
N GLU A 29 1.62 15.74 -16.51
CA GLU A 29 1.11 16.99 -15.91
C GLU A 29 -0.21 16.79 -15.15
N TYR A 30 -1.02 15.79 -15.53
CA TYR A 30 -2.27 15.44 -14.83
C TYR A 30 -2.17 14.14 -14.01
N LYS A 31 -0.96 13.58 -13.85
CA LYS A 31 -0.78 12.34 -13.07
C LYS A 31 -1.07 12.62 -11.59
N ARG A 32 -2.07 11.93 -11.03
CA ARG A 32 -2.38 11.98 -9.60
C ARG A 32 -1.32 11.20 -8.83
N ARG A 33 -0.66 11.87 -7.88
CA ARG A 33 0.29 11.24 -6.97
C ARG A 33 -0.44 10.91 -5.67
N SER A 34 -0.34 9.65 -5.26
CA SER A 34 -0.98 9.13 -4.05
C SER A 34 -0.12 9.40 -2.82
N THR A 35 -0.80 9.46 -1.67
CA THR A 35 -0.21 9.40 -0.34
C THR A 35 0.68 8.16 -0.21
N THR A 36 1.71 8.26 0.59
CA THR A 36 2.58 7.17 1.02
C THR A 36 1.99 6.49 2.24
N ILE A 37 1.87 5.18 2.17
CA ILE A 37 1.42 4.33 3.29
C ILE A 37 2.49 3.28 3.52
N LEU A 38 2.86 3.07 4.78
CA LEU A 38 3.83 2.09 5.25
C LEU A 38 3.16 1.23 6.32
N CYS A 39 3.34 -0.08 6.24
CA CYS A 39 2.93 -1.05 7.25
C CYS A 39 4.18 -1.79 7.72
N VAL A 40 4.42 -1.80 9.03
CA VAL A 40 5.54 -2.48 9.67
C VAL A 40 5.00 -3.40 10.75
N ARG A 41 5.37 -4.69 10.67
CA ARG A 41 5.10 -5.67 11.72
C ARG A 41 6.42 -6.03 12.41
N LYS A 42 6.46 -5.90 13.73
CA LYS A 42 7.64 -6.24 14.54
C LYS A 42 7.25 -6.53 15.99
N GLY A 43 7.73 -7.65 16.53
CA GLY A 43 7.47 -8.06 17.90
C GLY A 43 5.98 -8.19 18.17
N SER A 44 5.47 -7.55 19.22
CA SER A 44 4.06 -7.65 19.61
C SER A 44 3.12 -6.67 18.89
N LYS A 45 3.58 -5.90 17.89
CA LYS A 45 2.77 -4.86 17.23
C LYS A 45 2.86 -4.89 15.71
N VAL A 46 1.77 -4.48 15.08
CA VAL A 46 1.71 -4.09 13.67
C VAL A 46 1.20 -2.67 13.57
N VAL A 47 1.93 -1.83 12.85
CA VAL A 47 1.65 -0.40 12.70
C VAL A 47 1.48 -0.09 11.23
N MET A 48 0.40 0.61 10.90
CA MET A 48 0.19 1.21 9.59
C MET A 48 0.17 2.73 9.73
N ILE A 49 1.06 3.38 9.00
CA ILE A 49 1.24 4.82 8.99
C ILE A 49 1.05 5.33 7.56
N GLY A 50 0.46 6.50 7.40
CA GLY A 50 0.29 7.10 6.08
C GLY A 50 0.28 8.62 6.16
N ASP A 51 0.85 9.27 5.15
CA ASP A 51 0.82 10.73 5.06
C ASP A 51 -0.51 11.24 4.46
N GLY A 52 -0.70 12.56 4.53
CA GLY A 52 -1.91 13.24 4.09
C GLY A 52 -1.84 13.88 2.71
N GLN A 53 -0.70 13.88 2.02
CA GLN A 53 -0.53 14.66 0.80
C GLN A 53 -1.16 13.97 -0.43
N VAL A 54 -2.04 14.71 -1.10
CA VAL A 54 -2.51 14.38 -2.45
C VAL A 54 -2.06 15.49 -3.39
N SER A 55 -1.35 15.10 -4.46
CA SER A 55 -0.85 16.03 -5.46
C SER A 55 -1.43 15.70 -6.84
N ILE A 56 -1.73 16.73 -7.62
CA ILE A 56 -2.15 16.63 -9.02
C ILE A 56 -1.06 17.30 -9.85
N GLY A 57 -0.34 16.51 -10.64
CA GLY A 57 0.90 16.98 -11.25
C GLY A 57 1.88 17.43 -10.16
N ASN A 58 2.31 18.68 -10.23
CA ASN A 58 3.26 19.29 -9.29
C ASN A 58 2.58 20.17 -8.22
N ILE A 59 1.25 20.15 -8.14
CA ILE A 59 0.47 21.00 -7.22
C ILE A 59 -0.06 20.15 -6.08
N ILE A 60 0.14 20.62 -4.84
CA ILE A 60 -0.50 20.04 -3.66
C ILE A 60 -1.99 20.39 -3.68
N ALA A 61 -2.83 19.40 -3.96
CA ALA A 61 -4.28 19.58 -3.98
C ALA A 61 -4.88 19.57 -2.58
N LYS A 62 -4.37 18.71 -1.69
CA LYS A 62 -4.78 18.64 -0.28
C LYS A 62 -3.66 18.03 0.58
N PRO A 63 -3.33 18.62 1.74
CA PRO A 63 -2.22 18.15 2.57
C PRO A 63 -2.61 17.16 3.70
N ASN A 64 -3.90 16.90 3.91
CA ASN A 64 -4.44 16.18 5.08
C ASN A 64 -5.54 15.16 4.72
N VAL A 65 -5.28 14.30 3.72
CA VAL A 65 -6.19 13.21 3.35
C VAL A 65 -5.94 11.97 4.20
N THR A 66 -7.00 11.41 4.77
CA THR A 66 -6.93 10.11 5.47
C THR A 66 -7.29 8.99 4.51
N LYS A 67 -6.31 8.16 4.14
CA LYS A 67 -6.53 6.94 3.34
C LYS A 67 -6.34 5.64 4.11
N LEU A 68 -6.05 5.76 5.40
CA LEU A 68 -6.04 4.65 6.33
C LEU A 68 -7.44 4.47 6.92
N ARG A 69 -7.87 3.23 7.06
CA ARG A 69 -9.11 2.88 7.76
C ARG A 69 -8.94 1.62 8.59
N LEU A 70 -9.77 1.52 9.61
CA LEU A 70 -10.02 0.31 10.35
C LEU A 70 -11.33 -0.30 9.86
N VAL A 71 -11.33 -1.58 9.57
CA VAL A 71 -12.48 -2.37 9.09
C VAL A 71 -12.61 -3.64 9.94
N ASP A 72 -13.68 -4.41 9.72
CA ASP A 72 -13.98 -5.63 10.51
C ASP A 72 -13.98 -5.35 12.02
N GLU A 73 -14.75 -4.34 12.43
CA GLU A 73 -14.85 -3.89 13.85
C GLU A 73 -13.51 -3.50 14.47
N GLY A 74 -12.56 -3.04 13.65
CA GLY A 74 -11.24 -2.62 14.10
C GLY A 74 -10.21 -3.75 14.19
N ARG A 75 -10.54 -4.96 13.75
CA ARG A 75 -9.58 -6.08 13.71
C ARG A 75 -8.62 -6.01 12.52
N VAL A 76 -8.97 -5.26 11.48
CA VAL A 76 -8.22 -5.15 10.24
C VAL A 76 -7.92 -3.69 9.94
N MET A 77 -6.65 -3.39 9.66
CA MET A 77 -6.20 -2.10 9.16
C MET A 77 -6.01 -2.17 7.64
N THR A 78 -6.38 -1.10 6.95
CA THR A 78 -6.27 -1.04 5.49
C THR A 78 -5.89 0.34 5.01
N GLY A 79 -5.12 0.40 3.92
CA GLY A 79 -4.62 1.61 3.32
C GLY A 79 -4.60 1.53 1.80
N VAL A 80 -5.17 2.54 1.12
CA VAL A 80 -5.29 2.56 -0.34
C VAL A 80 -4.41 3.67 -0.94
N ALA A 81 -3.54 3.31 -1.88
CA ALA A 81 -2.84 4.25 -2.74
C ALA A 81 -3.56 4.33 -4.09
N GLY A 82 -4.52 5.26 -4.22
CA GLY A 82 -5.32 5.43 -5.44
C GLY A 82 -6.19 6.68 -5.43
N GLY A 83 -7.10 6.79 -6.39
CA GLY A 83 -8.15 7.81 -6.36
C GLY A 83 -9.14 7.59 -5.21
N THR A 84 -9.83 8.64 -4.77
CA THR A 84 -10.79 8.54 -3.66
C THR A 84 -11.96 7.60 -3.99
N ALA A 85 -12.48 7.65 -5.21
CA ALA A 85 -13.56 6.77 -5.65
C ALA A 85 -13.13 5.30 -5.64
N ASP A 86 -11.94 5.01 -6.18
CA ASP A 86 -11.35 3.67 -6.19
C ASP A 86 -11.16 3.16 -4.75
N ALA A 87 -10.69 4.01 -3.85
CA ALA A 87 -10.50 3.66 -2.45
C ALA A 87 -11.82 3.28 -1.78
N ILE A 88 -12.89 4.06 -1.96
CA ILE A 88 -14.21 3.75 -1.37
C ILE A 88 -14.71 2.40 -1.87
N ALA A 89 -14.67 2.17 -3.18
CA ALA A 89 -15.23 0.95 -3.75
C ALA A 89 -14.37 -0.29 -3.43
N LEU A 90 -13.04 -0.17 -3.33
CA LEU A 90 -12.18 -1.26 -2.84
C LEU A 90 -12.42 -1.59 -1.37
N LEU A 91 -12.74 -0.58 -0.54
CA LEU A 91 -13.07 -0.78 0.86
C LEU A 91 -14.40 -1.53 1.01
N GLU A 92 -15.44 -1.11 0.30
CA GLU A 92 -16.73 -1.80 0.29
C GLU A 92 -16.59 -3.27 -0.16
N LEU A 93 -15.77 -3.51 -1.20
CA LEU A 93 -15.47 -4.86 -1.67
C LEU A 93 -14.72 -5.69 -0.62
N LEU A 94 -13.74 -5.10 0.06
CA LEU A 94 -12.99 -5.76 1.13
C LEU A 94 -13.90 -6.11 2.31
N GLU A 95 -14.73 -5.18 2.77
CA GLU A 95 -15.67 -5.38 3.88
C GLU A 95 -16.67 -6.50 3.57
N GLY A 96 -17.20 -6.53 2.34
CA GLY A 96 -18.06 -7.63 1.90
C GLY A 96 -17.38 -9.00 2.00
N LYS A 97 -16.10 -9.09 1.58
CA LYS A 97 -15.34 -10.35 1.68
C LYS A 97 -14.93 -10.73 3.09
N LEU A 98 -14.65 -9.75 3.95
CA LEU A 98 -14.37 -10.00 5.37
C LEU A 98 -15.63 -10.53 6.08
N SER A 99 -16.81 -10.01 5.74
CA SER A 99 -18.09 -10.53 6.25
C SER A 99 -18.40 -11.94 5.74
N GLU A 100 -18.04 -12.27 4.49
CA GLU A 100 -18.23 -13.60 3.90
C GLU A 100 -17.26 -14.65 4.51
N TYR A 101 -16.04 -14.22 4.85
CA TYR A 101 -14.97 -15.08 5.37
C TYR A 101 -14.40 -14.55 6.70
N PRO A 102 -15.18 -14.58 7.79
CA PRO A 102 -14.77 -14.02 9.08
C PRO A 102 -13.53 -14.73 9.62
N GLY A 103 -12.56 -13.93 10.09
CA GLY A 103 -11.29 -14.42 10.65
C GLY A 103 -10.31 -15.04 9.63
N GLN A 104 -10.63 -15.02 8.34
CA GLN A 104 -9.82 -15.60 7.27
C GLN A 104 -9.31 -14.50 6.31
N LEU A 105 -8.50 -13.57 6.82
CA LEU A 105 -8.03 -12.41 6.04
C LEU A 105 -7.42 -12.79 4.69
N LYS A 106 -6.51 -13.79 4.66
CA LYS A 106 -5.86 -14.24 3.42
C LYS A 106 -6.87 -14.74 2.38
N ARG A 107 -7.90 -15.48 2.81
CA ARG A 107 -8.97 -15.97 1.93
C ARG A 107 -9.84 -14.82 1.43
N ALA A 108 -10.26 -13.93 2.32
CA ALA A 108 -11.04 -12.75 1.96
C ALA A 108 -10.32 -11.89 0.90
N CYS A 109 -9.02 -11.66 1.08
CA CYS A 109 -8.18 -10.94 0.14
C CYS A 109 -8.05 -11.66 -1.23
N VAL A 110 -7.90 -12.99 -1.25
CA VAL A 110 -7.85 -13.76 -2.50
C VAL A 110 -9.18 -13.73 -3.25
N GLU A 111 -10.30 -13.83 -2.56
CA GLU A 111 -11.62 -13.72 -3.22
C GLU A 111 -11.90 -12.28 -3.67
N MET A 112 -11.46 -11.28 -2.90
CA MET A 112 -11.53 -9.87 -3.28
C MET A 112 -10.78 -9.61 -4.59
N THR A 113 -9.56 -10.11 -4.75
CA THR A 113 -8.78 -9.86 -5.96
C THR A 113 -9.36 -10.53 -7.20
N LYS A 114 -10.02 -11.69 -7.05
CA LYS A 114 -10.80 -12.31 -8.12
C LYS A 114 -11.93 -11.42 -8.58
N ASP A 115 -12.68 -10.83 -7.64
CA ASP A 115 -13.81 -9.94 -7.97
C ASP A 115 -13.34 -8.59 -8.51
N TRP A 116 -12.26 -8.02 -7.96
CA TRP A 116 -11.58 -6.84 -8.51
C TRP A 116 -11.22 -7.05 -10.00
N ARG A 117 -10.68 -8.22 -10.35
CA ARG A 117 -10.34 -8.54 -11.74
C ARG A 117 -11.52 -8.70 -12.69
N LYS A 118 -12.67 -9.14 -12.18
CA LYS A 118 -13.90 -9.27 -12.98
C LYS A 118 -14.46 -7.89 -13.36
N ASP A 119 -14.26 -6.90 -12.50
CA ASP A 119 -14.70 -5.54 -12.75
C ASP A 119 -13.88 -4.87 -13.88
N LYS A 120 -14.58 -4.48 -14.95
CA LYS A 120 -14.00 -3.88 -16.16
C LYS A 120 -13.31 -2.54 -15.88
N TYR A 121 -13.83 -1.78 -14.92
CA TYR A 121 -13.33 -0.46 -14.57
C TYR A 121 -12.16 -0.59 -13.60
N MET A 122 -12.33 -1.36 -12.51
CA MET A 122 -11.33 -1.44 -11.45
C MET A 122 -9.99 -2.03 -11.88
N ARG A 123 -9.96 -2.97 -12.84
CA ARG A 123 -8.72 -3.60 -13.33
C ARG A 123 -7.77 -2.66 -14.08
N ARG A 124 -8.23 -1.47 -14.47
CA ARG A 124 -7.43 -0.48 -15.21
C ARG A 124 -6.70 0.49 -14.28
N TYR A 125 -7.07 0.53 -13.00
CA TYR A 125 -6.49 1.46 -12.05
C TYR A 125 -5.16 0.92 -11.52
N GLU A 126 -4.16 1.80 -11.40
CA GLU A 126 -2.86 1.53 -10.76
C GLU A 126 -2.97 1.48 -9.23
N ALA A 127 -4.18 1.26 -8.69
CA ALA A 127 -4.42 1.29 -7.26
C ALA A 127 -3.78 0.08 -6.57
N GLN A 128 -3.16 0.35 -5.43
CA GLN A 128 -2.59 -0.66 -4.54
C GLN A 128 -3.28 -0.55 -3.19
N LEU A 129 -3.44 -1.68 -2.52
CA LEU A 129 -4.11 -1.80 -1.24
C LEU A 129 -3.23 -2.60 -0.28
N VAL A 130 -2.91 -2.04 0.87
CA VAL A 130 -2.27 -2.77 1.96
C VAL A 130 -3.33 -3.09 2.99
N VAL A 131 -3.40 -4.35 3.42
CA VAL A 131 -4.33 -4.83 4.45
C VAL A 131 -3.54 -5.62 5.49
N ALA A 132 -3.81 -5.41 6.77
CA ALA A 132 -3.16 -6.18 7.82
C ALA A 132 -4.12 -6.45 8.99
N ASP A 133 -4.01 -7.63 9.60
CA ASP A 133 -4.65 -7.98 10.87
C ASP A 133 -3.58 -8.29 11.93
N SER A 134 -3.98 -8.92 13.03
CA SER A 134 -3.05 -9.32 14.08
C SER A 134 -2.06 -10.42 13.68
N LYS A 135 -2.27 -11.13 12.57
CA LYS A 135 -1.48 -12.31 12.15
C LYS A 135 -0.64 -12.04 10.92
N LEU A 136 -1.19 -11.38 9.91
CA LEU A 136 -0.60 -11.25 8.58
C LEU A 136 -0.80 -9.86 7.98
N SER A 137 0.11 -9.50 7.08
CA SER A 137 0.09 -8.25 6.32
C SER A 137 0.17 -8.57 4.83
N LEU A 138 -0.74 -8.03 4.03
CA LEU A 138 -0.90 -8.35 2.61
C LEU A 138 -0.92 -7.09 1.76
N LEU A 139 -0.27 -7.18 0.59
CA LEU A 139 -0.38 -6.23 -0.51
C LEU A 139 -1.27 -6.83 -1.59
N LEU A 140 -2.26 -6.06 -2.02
CA LEU A 140 -3.19 -6.40 -3.10
C LEU A 140 -3.02 -5.42 -4.25
N THR A 141 -3.06 -5.96 -5.47
CA THR A 141 -2.94 -5.18 -6.71
C THR A 141 -4.14 -5.43 -7.62
N GLY A 142 -4.44 -4.45 -8.48
CA GLY A 142 -5.45 -4.62 -9.53
C GLY A 142 -5.11 -5.67 -10.58
N GLN A 143 -3.88 -6.21 -10.59
CA GLN A 143 -3.49 -7.35 -11.43
C GLN A 143 -3.92 -8.69 -10.84
N GLY A 144 -4.42 -8.70 -9.61
CA GLY A 144 -4.88 -9.89 -8.91
C GLY A 144 -3.85 -10.53 -8.01
N ASP A 145 -2.75 -9.83 -7.70
CA ASP A 145 -1.70 -10.34 -6.82
C ASP A 145 -2.13 -10.21 -5.35
N VAL A 146 -1.80 -11.23 -4.56
CA VAL A 146 -1.90 -11.21 -3.10
C VAL A 146 -0.52 -11.57 -2.54
N LEU A 147 0.18 -10.57 -2.04
CA LEU A 147 1.59 -10.69 -1.68
C LEU A 147 1.80 -10.46 -0.19
N GLU A 148 2.51 -11.38 0.45
CA GLU A 148 2.91 -11.30 1.85
C GLU A 148 4.41 -10.93 1.90
N PRO A 149 4.82 -9.93 2.69
CA PRO A 149 6.22 -9.50 2.77
C PRO A 149 7.05 -10.55 3.52
N HIS A 150 8.26 -10.83 3.05
CA HIS A 150 9.19 -11.72 3.76
C HIS A 150 9.87 -11.03 4.96
N ASP A 151 9.95 -9.70 4.92
CA ASP A 151 10.64 -8.83 5.88
C ASP A 151 9.65 -8.06 6.77
N ASN A 152 8.36 -8.44 6.76
CA ASN A 152 7.30 -7.82 7.54
C ASN A 152 7.06 -6.32 7.27
N ILE A 153 7.54 -5.80 6.12
CA ILE A 153 7.41 -4.41 5.71
C ILE A 153 6.68 -4.32 4.38
N LEU A 154 5.61 -3.52 4.32
CA LEU A 154 4.92 -3.16 3.09
C LEU A 154 4.82 -1.65 2.97
N ALA A 155 4.96 -1.11 1.77
CA ALA A 155 4.56 0.27 1.51
C ALA A 155 3.99 0.44 0.11
N ILE A 156 3.12 1.42 -0.03
CA ILE A 156 2.46 1.80 -1.29
C ILE A 156 2.46 3.32 -1.44
N GLY A 157 2.28 3.79 -2.67
CA GLY A 157 2.22 5.22 -2.98
C GLY A 157 3.56 5.87 -3.33
N SER A 158 3.56 7.20 -3.42
CA SER A 158 4.60 7.96 -4.13
C SER A 158 5.98 7.88 -3.46
N GLY A 159 6.03 7.88 -2.13
CA GLY A 159 7.26 7.83 -1.32
C GLY A 159 7.57 6.43 -0.75
N SER A 160 6.85 5.40 -1.21
CA SER A 160 6.94 4.04 -0.66
C SER A 160 8.36 3.45 -0.68
N GLN A 161 9.13 3.70 -1.75
CA GLN A 161 10.49 3.19 -1.88
C GLN A 161 11.44 3.75 -0.80
N TYR A 162 11.31 5.03 -0.48
CA TYR A 162 12.10 5.68 0.57
C TYR A 162 11.70 5.16 1.96
N ALA A 163 10.38 5.02 2.19
CA ALA A 163 9.85 4.49 3.44
C ALA A 163 10.30 3.05 3.68
N ILE A 164 10.24 2.17 2.67
CA ILE A 164 10.70 0.77 2.77
C ILE A 164 12.19 0.71 3.05
N ALA A 165 13.01 1.49 2.32
CA ALA A 165 14.45 1.49 2.51
C ALA A 165 14.83 1.91 3.93
N ALA A 166 14.20 2.96 4.45
CA ALA A 166 14.41 3.44 5.82
C ALA A 166 13.92 2.42 6.87
N ALA A 167 12.73 1.83 6.68
CA ALA A 167 12.19 0.83 7.60
C ALA A 167 13.08 -0.42 7.66
N ARG A 168 13.54 -0.91 6.50
CA ARG A 168 14.46 -2.06 6.41
C ARG A 168 15.79 -1.81 7.12
N ALA A 169 16.33 -0.60 7.03
CA ALA A 169 17.56 -0.25 7.73
C ALA A 169 17.40 -0.26 9.27
N LEU A 170 16.16 -0.16 9.77
CA LEU A 170 15.85 -0.07 11.20
C LEU A 170 15.23 -1.34 11.80
N ILE A 171 14.77 -2.28 10.96
CA ILE A 171 13.98 -3.43 11.40
C ILE A 171 14.75 -4.36 12.33
N ASP A 172 16.04 -4.58 12.07
CA ASP A 172 16.91 -5.49 12.81
C ASP A 172 17.40 -4.93 14.16
N ARG A 173 17.10 -3.66 14.47
CA ARG A 173 17.54 -3.04 15.73
C ARG A 173 16.65 -3.44 16.90
N GLU A 174 17.16 -4.06 17.95
CA GLU A 174 16.33 -4.47 19.09
C GLU A 174 15.70 -3.30 19.87
N ASP A 175 16.32 -2.12 19.83
CA ASP A 175 15.90 -0.92 20.57
C ASP A 175 14.77 -0.12 19.91
N THR A 176 14.27 -0.56 18.75
CA THR A 176 13.23 0.16 18.00
C THR A 176 11.91 -0.61 17.96
N SER A 177 10.83 0.04 18.37
CA SER A 177 9.47 -0.50 18.23
C SER A 177 8.96 -0.39 16.78
N ALA A 178 7.92 -1.15 16.43
CA ALA A 178 7.24 -1.02 15.14
C ALA A 178 6.76 0.43 14.87
N LEU A 179 6.35 1.14 15.93
CA LEU A 179 5.90 2.53 15.86
C LEU A 179 7.07 3.48 15.58
N ASP A 180 8.20 3.31 16.26
CA ASP A 180 9.38 4.16 16.09
C ASP A 180 9.99 4.01 14.70
N ILE A 181 10.06 2.77 14.20
CA ILE A 181 10.47 2.47 12.83
C ILE A 181 9.54 3.17 11.85
N SER A 182 8.23 2.99 12.02
CA SER A 182 7.21 3.56 11.11
C SER A 182 7.29 5.09 11.06
N LYS A 183 7.38 5.76 12.20
CA LYS A 183 7.52 7.22 12.28
C LYS A 183 8.82 7.71 11.66
N THR A 184 9.94 7.05 11.97
CA THR A 184 11.25 7.44 11.44
C THR A 184 11.33 7.26 9.93
N ALA A 185 10.84 6.13 9.43
CA ALA A 185 10.81 5.83 8.01
C ALA A 185 9.92 6.80 7.23
N MET A 186 8.73 7.14 7.75
CA MET A 186 7.85 8.12 7.11
C MET A 186 8.42 9.53 7.14
N ARG A 187 9.10 9.92 8.23
CA ARG A 187 9.81 11.21 8.28
C ARG A 187 10.86 11.31 7.18
N ILE A 188 11.70 10.28 7.04
CA ILE A 188 12.72 10.21 5.98
C ILE A 188 12.06 10.25 4.59
N ALA A 189 10.95 9.54 4.39
CA ALA A 189 10.23 9.57 3.13
C ALA A 189 9.68 10.97 2.81
N ALA A 190 9.19 11.72 3.81
CA ALA A 190 8.73 13.09 3.65
C ALA A 190 9.86 14.09 3.38
N ASP A 191 11.05 13.86 3.97
CA ASP A 191 12.24 14.69 3.72
C ASP A 191 12.78 14.54 2.29
N ILE A 192 12.51 13.41 1.63
CA ILE A 192 13.05 13.07 0.30
C ILE A 192 12.00 13.22 -0.81
N CYS A 193 10.78 12.74 -0.59
CA CYS A 193 9.74 12.69 -1.61
C CYS A 193 8.89 13.96 -1.60
N VAL A 194 8.95 14.74 -2.69
CA VAL A 194 8.11 15.94 -2.88
C VAL A 194 6.60 15.68 -2.85
N PHE A 195 6.17 14.41 -2.91
CA PHE A 195 4.77 13.99 -2.87
C PHE A 195 4.36 13.35 -1.54
N THR A 196 5.19 13.46 -0.50
CA THR A 196 4.92 12.92 0.85
C THR A 196 5.21 14.02 1.87
N ASN A 197 4.32 14.22 2.84
CA ASN A 197 4.53 15.23 3.88
C ASN A 197 4.65 14.64 5.28
N HIS A 198 4.90 15.52 6.26
CA HIS A 198 5.05 15.16 7.67
C HIS A 198 3.70 14.96 8.40
N ASN A 199 2.57 15.19 7.72
CA ASN A 199 1.24 15.05 8.33
C ASN A 199 0.81 13.60 8.25
N VAL A 200 1.18 12.82 9.27
CA VAL A 200 0.95 11.38 9.30
C VAL A 200 -0.22 10.98 10.19
N ILE A 201 -0.90 9.90 9.79
CA ILE A 201 -1.94 9.21 10.56
C ILE A 201 -1.44 7.80 10.83
N ILE A 202 -1.73 7.30 12.02
CA ILE A 202 -1.21 6.02 12.51
C ILE A 202 -2.36 5.17 13.02
N HIS A 203 -2.38 3.90 12.62
CA HIS A 203 -3.17 2.83 13.22
C HIS A 203 -2.25 1.73 13.71
N GLU A 204 -2.63 1.09 14.82
CA GLU A 204 -1.85 0.05 15.46
C GLU A 204 -2.79 -1.10 15.86
N LEU A 205 -2.31 -2.33 15.70
CA LEU A 205 -2.94 -3.54 16.22
C LEU A 205 -1.89 -4.38 16.94
N ASP A 206 -2.37 -5.29 17.78
CA ASP A 206 -1.52 -6.29 18.40
C ASP A 206 -1.07 -7.33 17.36
N ASN A 207 0.19 -7.75 17.43
CA ASN A 207 0.75 -8.82 16.61
C ASN A 207 0.80 -10.13 17.38
N ILE A 208 -0.01 -11.08 16.93
CA ILE A 208 -0.11 -12.45 17.44
C ILE A 208 0.57 -13.43 16.45
N GLY A 209 0.92 -12.98 15.24
CA GLY A 209 1.51 -13.83 14.20
C GLY A 209 3.03 -14.06 14.31
N ASP A 210 3.72 -13.41 15.25
CA ASP A 210 5.16 -13.59 15.46
C ASP A 210 5.41 -14.62 16.58
N PRO A 211 6.03 -15.79 16.29
CA PRO A 211 6.33 -16.81 17.30
C PRO A 211 7.35 -16.36 18.36
N SER A 212 8.04 -15.22 18.16
CA SER A 212 8.89 -14.59 19.16
C SER A 212 8.17 -13.57 20.05
N SER A 213 6.88 -13.28 19.77
CA SER A 213 6.05 -12.37 20.54
C SER A 213 5.73 -12.92 21.94
N PRO A 214 5.90 -12.14 23.02
CA PRO A 214 5.53 -12.54 24.38
C PRO A 214 4.06 -12.94 24.54
N ASN A 215 3.18 -12.48 23.63
CA ASN A 215 1.74 -12.73 23.67
C ASN A 215 1.32 -14.13 23.18
N ASP A 216 2.20 -14.90 22.53
CA ASP A 216 1.85 -16.25 22.05
C ASP A 216 1.68 -17.25 23.21
N LYS A 217 2.33 -17.00 24.36
CA LYS A 217 2.15 -17.79 25.59
C LYS A 217 0.72 -17.66 26.17
N GLY A 218 0.07 -16.51 25.97
CA GLY A 218 -1.32 -16.30 26.39
C GLY A 218 -2.31 -17.16 25.59
N HIS A 219 -2.07 -17.31 24.29
CA HIS A 219 -2.90 -18.11 23.39
C HIS A 219 -2.73 -19.61 23.62
N GLN A 220 -1.50 -20.09 23.90
CA GLN A 220 -1.27 -21.47 24.32
C GLN A 220 -1.99 -21.82 25.63
N SER A 221 -2.09 -20.88 26.59
CA SER A 221 -2.82 -21.08 27.84
C SER A 221 -4.34 -21.10 27.69
N LEU A 222 -4.89 -20.40 26.68
CA LEU A 222 -6.32 -20.40 26.36
C LEU A 222 -6.73 -21.66 25.60
N LEU A 223 -5.88 -22.14 24.67
CA LEU A 223 -6.07 -23.43 23.99
C LEU A 223 -5.96 -24.60 24.98
N ALA A 224 -4.99 -24.58 25.90
CA ALA A 224 -4.84 -25.62 26.94
C ALA A 224 -5.98 -25.64 27.96
N LYS A 225 -6.75 -24.55 28.11
CA LYS A 225 -7.96 -24.51 28.95
C LYS A 225 -9.22 -24.98 28.21
N GLN A 226 -9.24 -24.91 26.88
CA GLN A 226 -10.34 -25.44 26.08
C GLN A 226 -10.22 -26.95 25.81
N GLU A 227 -9.00 -27.52 25.86
CA GLU A 227 -8.80 -28.98 25.73
C GLU A 227 -9.01 -29.76 27.05
N ASN A 228 -9.10 -29.06 28.20
CA ASN A 228 -9.29 -29.65 29.53
C ASN A 228 -10.69 -29.38 30.13
N SER A 229 -11.66 -28.97 29.30
CA SER A 229 -13.08 -28.83 29.68
C SER A 229 -13.98 -29.59 28.73
#